data_AF-M5BP55-F1
#
_entry.id   AF-M5BP55-F1
#
_cell.length_a   1.000
_cell.length_b   1.000
_cell.length_c   1.000
_cell.angle_alpha   90.00
_cell.angle_beta   90.00
_cell.angle_gamma   90.00
#
_symmetry.space_group_name_H-M   'P 1'
#
loop_
_entity.id
_entity.type
_entity.pdbx_description
1 polymer ?
#
loop_
_entity_poly.entity_id
_entity_poly.type
_entity_poly.pdbx_seq_one_letter_code
_entity_poly.pdbx_strand_id
1 'polypeptide(L)'
;MTVLKQAGEIQPNPMDYEMVDYVAQLREGILDAYVGIVAGFKSADKSEPLLPYVQTMLGLCARALSDEERPDTIVRAAFGLIGDLADLYSKGQIKQLLTEGWLTSALQQKPKGAPQETKRVLKYARESVRRATA
;
A
#
# COMPACT_ATOMS: atom_id res chain seq x y z
N MET A 1 -9.49 -9.24 -9.09
CA MET A 1 -8.82 -8.14 -9.82
C MET A 1 -7.61 -8.67 -10.57
N THR A 2 -7.81 -9.44 -11.63
CA THR A 2 -6.72 -10.16 -12.31
C THR A 2 -5.81 -9.23 -13.11
N VAL A 3 -6.38 -8.27 -13.85
CA VAL A 3 -5.62 -7.35 -14.72
C VAL A 3 -4.71 -6.42 -13.91
N LEU A 4 -5.25 -5.77 -12.86
CA LEU A 4 -4.46 -4.87 -12.00
C LEU A 4 -3.36 -5.61 -11.23
N LYS A 5 -3.62 -6.86 -10.81
CA LYS A 5 -2.60 -7.71 -10.22
C LYS A 5 -1.45 -7.94 -11.21
N GLN A 6 -1.77 -8.39 -12.42
CA GLN A 6 -0.76 -8.69 -13.44
C GLN A 6 0.04 -7.44 -13.81
N ALA A 7 -0.63 -6.29 -13.97
CA ALA A 7 0.02 -5.02 -14.27
C ALA A 7 0.99 -4.57 -13.15
N GLY A 8 0.59 -4.71 -11.89
CA GLY A 8 1.45 -4.39 -10.74
C GLY A 8 2.63 -5.35 -10.54
N GLU A 9 2.60 -6.52 -11.19
CA GLU A 9 3.63 -7.56 -11.12
C GLU A 9 4.69 -7.47 -12.23
N ILE A 10 4.52 -6.55 -13.19
CA ILE A 10 5.50 -6.30 -14.25
C ILE A 10 6.85 -5.92 -13.62
N GLN A 11 7.91 -6.61 -14.06
CA GLN A 11 9.29 -6.29 -13.70
C GLN A 11 9.97 -5.66 -14.92
N PRO A 12 10.39 -4.38 -14.83
CA PRO A 12 11.12 -3.74 -15.92
C PRO A 12 12.55 -4.30 -15.99
N ASN A 13 13.15 -4.25 -17.18
CA ASN A 13 14.60 -4.42 -17.29
C ASN A 13 15.28 -3.25 -16.55
N PRO A 14 16.13 -3.48 -15.53
CA PRO A 14 16.76 -2.41 -14.78
C PRO A 14 17.67 -1.49 -15.62
N MET A 15 18.13 -1.96 -16.78
CA MET A 15 18.95 -1.17 -17.70
C MET A 15 18.11 -0.29 -18.66
N ASP A 16 16.79 -0.50 -18.68
CA ASP A 16 15.85 0.27 -19.49
C ASP A 16 15.13 1.26 -18.58
N TYR A 17 15.76 2.44 -18.40
CA TYR A 17 15.26 3.48 -17.49
C TYR A 17 13.86 3.98 -17.85
N GLU A 18 13.53 4.07 -19.14
CA GLU A 18 12.18 4.47 -19.58
C GLU A 18 11.14 3.44 -19.14
N MET A 19 11.45 2.15 -19.26
CA MET A 19 10.57 1.08 -18.79
C MET A 19 10.46 1.06 -17.26
N VAL A 20 11.55 1.36 -16.53
CA VAL A 20 11.52 1.49 -15.06
C VAL A 20 10.56 2.61 -14.64
N ASP A 21 10.69 3.80 -15.23
CA ASP A 21 9.83 4.95 -14.93
C ASP A 21 8.37 4.67 -15.29
N TYR A 22 8.13 4.06 -16.44
CA TYR A 22 6.79 3.65 -16.86
C TYR A 22 6.15 2.68 -15.87
N VAL A 23 6.88 1.64 -15.43
CA VAL A 23 6.36 0.68 -14.45
C VAL A 23 6.12 1.35 -13.10
N ALA A 24 6.97 2.29 -12.67
CA ALA A 24 6.75 3.05 -11.45
C ALA A 24 5.43 3.85 -11.51
N GLN A 25 5.19 4.59 -12.61
CA GLN A 25 3.95 5.34 -12.84
C GLN A 25 2.73 4.42 -12.91
N LEU A 26 2.86 3.27 -13.57
CA LEU A 26 1.79 2.26 -13.64
C LEU A 26 1.42 1.76 -12.24
N ARG A 27 2.41 1.43 -11.39
CA ARG A 27 2.18 0.96 -10.02
C ARG A 27 1.56 2.06 -9.15
N GLU A 28 1.99 3.31 -9.30
CA GLU A 28 1.40 4.46 -8.63
C GLU A 28 -0.08 4.61 -8.99
N GLY A 29 -0.43 4.58 -10.28
CA GLY A 29 -1.83 4.66 -10.72
C GLY A 29 -2.70 3.51 -10.20
N ILE A 30 -2.14 2.30 -10.08
CA ILE A 30 -2.85 1.14 -9.48
C ILE A 30 -3.07 1.35 -7.97
N LEU A 31 -2.06 1.88 -7.24
CA LEU A 31 -2.20 2.20 -5.82
C LEU A 31 -3.27 3.26 -5.58
N ASP A 32 -3.29 4.34 -6.37
CA ASP A 32 -4.31 5.39 -6.27
C ASP A 32 -5.72 4.86 -6.56
N ALA A 33 -5.85 3.99 -7.57
CA ALA A 33 -7.11 3.31 -7.85
C ALA A 33 -7.55 2.44 -6.66
N TYR A 34 -6.64 1.70 -6.02
CA TYR A 34 -6.95 0.92 -4.82
C TYR A 34 -7.34 1.79 -3.63
N VAL A 35 -6.69 2.93 -3.40
CA VAL A 35 -7.09 3.90 -2.36
C VAL A 35 -8.53 4.36 -2.60
N GLY A 36 -8.88 4.73 -3.84
CA GLY A 36 -10.24 5.12 -4.20
C GLY A 36 -11.28 4.02 -3.96
N ILE A 37 -10.93 2.77 -4.31
CA ILE A 37 -11.81 1.61 -4.08
C ILE A 37 -12.02 1.39 -2.58
N VAL A 38 -10.95 1.33 -1.78
CA VAL A 38 -11.04 1.12 -0.32
C VAL A 38 -11.86 2.25 0.33
N ALA A 39 -11.63 3.51 -0.07
CA ALA A 39 -12.41 4.65 0.41
C ALA A 39 -13.91 4.48 0.11
N GLY A 40 -14.28 4.06 -1.11
CA GLY A 40 -15.67 3.79 -1.47
C GLY A 40 -16.32 2.69 -0.63
N PHE A 41 -15.60 1.59 -0.36
CA PHE A 41 -16.08 0.52 0.52
C PHE A 41 -16.24 0.97 1.98
N LYS A 42 -15.30 1.79 2.49
CA LYS A 42 -15.37 2.40 3.83
C LYS A 42 -16.59 3.31 3.97
N SER A 43 -16.88 4.14 2.96
CA SER A 43 -18.08 5.00 2.96
C SER A 43 -19.39 4.23 2.87
N ALA A 44 -19.38 3.03 2.28
CA ALA A 44 -20.56 2.18 2.14
C ALA A 44 -20.81 1.25 3.34
N ASP A 45 -19.95 1.27 4.37
CA ASP A 45 -19.93 0.34 5.50
C ASP A 45 -19.99 -1.14 5.06
N LYS A 46 -19.28 -1.46 3.98
CA LYS A 46 -19.16 -2.82 3.43
C LYS A 46 -17.69 -3.17 3.30
N SER A 47 -17.28 -4.29 3.88
CA SER A 47 -15.87 -4.74 3.81
C SER A 47 -15.71 -6.16 3.30
N GLU A 48 -16.74 -7.00 3.39
CA GLU A 48 -16.65 -8.41 3.01
C GLU A 48 -16.31 -8.63 1.53
N PRO A 49 -16.91 -7.91 0.55
CA PRO A 49 -16.62 -8.17 -0.86
C PRO A 49 -15.19 -7.83 -1.27
N LEU A 50 -14.51 -6.98 -0.50
CA LEU A 50 -13.15 -6.55 -0.78
C LEU A 50 -12.09 -7.47 -0.17
N LEU A 51 -12.46 -8.27 0.84
CA LEU A 51 -11.55 -9.10 1.63
C LEU A 51 -10.67 -10.04 0.77
N PRO A 52 -11.18 -10.71 -0.28
CA PRO A 52 -10.37 -11.59 -1.14
C PRO A 52 -9.24 -10.87 -1.90
N TYR A 53 -9.30 -9.53 -2.01
CA TYR A 53 -8.32 -8.74 -2.77
C TYR A 53 -7.25 -8.08 -1.89
N VAL A 54 -7.41 -8.10 -0.56
CA VAL A 54 -6.50 -7.41 0.38
C VAL A 54 -5.06 -7.89 0.23
N GLN A 55 -4.83 -9.21 0.12
CA GLN A 55 -3.48 -9.75 -0.06
C GLN A 55 -2.82 -9.26 -1.36
N THR A 56 -3.62 -9.10 -2.43
CA THR A 56 -3.11 -8.56 -3.71
C THR A 56 -2.73 -7.09 -3.57
N MET A 57 -3.54 -6.30 -2.88
CA MET A 57 -3.27 -4.88 -2.61
C MET A 57 -2.00 -4.69 -1.77
N LEU A 58 -1.89 -5.44 -0.66
CA LEU A 58 -0.70 -5.42 0.20
C LEU A 58 0.55 -5.91 -0.53
N GLY A 59 0.42 -6.89 -1.44
CA GLY A 59 1.52 -7.34 -2.28
C GLY A 59 2.07 -6.26 -3.21
N LEU A 60 1.22 -5.34 -3.70
CA LEU A 60 1.69 -4.16 -4.44
C LEU A 60 2.36 -3.14 -3.52
N CYS A 61 1.80 -2.89 -2.33
CA CYS A 61 2.44 -2.02 -1.33
C CYS A 61 3.84 -2.54 -0.96
N ALA A 62 4.00 -3.85 -0.75
CA ALA A 62 5.28 -4.46 -0.42
C ALA A 62 6.33 -4.18 -1.52
N ARG A 63 5.96 -4.34 -2.78
CA ARG A 63 6.83 -4.05 -3.94
C ARG A 63 7.20 -2.57 -4.03
N ALA A 64 6.21 -1.68 -3.96
CA ALA A 64 6.44 -0.24 -3.97
C ALA A 64 7.33 0.22 -2.79
N LEU A 65 7.26 -0.49 -1.66
CA LEU A 65 8.07 -0.20 -0.48
C LEU A 65 9.40 -0.95 -0.40
N SER A 66 9.70 -1.86 -1.34
CA SER A 66 10.99 -2.55 -1.42
C SER A 66 11.97 -1.90 -2.39
N ASP A 67 11.49 -1.13 -3.36
CA ASP A 67 12.34 -0.45 -4.34
C ASP A 67 13.25 0.59 -3.65
N GLU A 68 14.55 0.59 -3.98
CA GLU A 68 15.56 1.48 -3.36
C GLU A 68 15.31 2.95 -3.73
N GLU A 69 15.08 3.20 -5.02
CA GLU A 69 14.70 4.49 -5.55
C GLU A 69 13.20 4.50 -5.80
N ARG A 70 12.49 5.38 -5.09
CA ARG A 70 11.04 5.46 -5.13
C ARG A 70 10.57 6.90 -4.95
N PRO A 71 9.65 7.39 -5.78
CA PRO A 71 9.04 8.69 -5.59
C PRO A 71 8.32 8.78 -4.23
N ASP A 72 8.33 9.96 -3.59
CA ASP A 72 7.57 10.14 -2.35
C ASP A 72 6.06 9.89 -2.53
N THR A 73 5.56 10.09 -3.75
CA THR A 73 4.15 9.87 -4.10
C THR A 73 3.76 8.40 -3.99
N ILE A 74 4.57 7.47 -4.54
CA ILE A 74 4.30 6.03 -4.45
C ILE A 74 4.39 5.53 -3.00
N VAL A 75 5.33 6.06 -2.23
CA VAL A 75 5.48 5.75 -0.79
C VAL A 75 4.24 6.19 -0.02
N ARG A 76 3.76 7.40 -0.28
CA ARG A 76 2.56 7.95 0.35
C ARG A 76 1.31 7.15 -0.04
N ALA A 77 1.14 6.78 -1.31
CA ALA A 77 0.02 5.97 -1.77
C ALA A 77 0.03 4.58 -1.11
N ALA A 78 1.19 3.93 -1.04
CA ALA A 78 1.33 2.62 -0.40
C ALA A 78 1.01 2.64 1.10
N PHE A 79 1.57 3.61 1.85
CA PHE A 79 1.26 3.73 3.28
C PHE A 79 -0.19 4.18 3.53
N GLY A 80 -0.74 5.05 2.68
CA GLY A 80 -2.15 5.44 2.73
C GLY A 80 -3.06 4.22 2.61
N LEU A 81 -2.84 3.41 1.57
CA LEU A 81 -3.58 2.17 1.33
C LEU A 81 -3.47 1.17 2.50
N ILE A 82 -2.27 1.00 3.07
CA ILE A 82 -2.09 0.16 4.27
C ILE A 82 -2.95 0.67 5.45
N GLY A 83 -2.95 1.98 5.68
CA GLY A 83 -3.74 2.61 6.74
C GLY A 83 -5.25 2.46 6.51
N ASP A 84 -5.70 2.68 5.27
CA ASP A 84 -7.11 2.57 4.90
C ASP A 84 -7.63 1.14 5.03
N LEU A 85 -6.84 0.15 4.59
CA LEU A 85 -7.16 -1.28 4.78
C LEU A 85 -7.21 -1.65 6.26
N ALA A 86 -6.25 -1.19 7.06
CA ALA A 86 -6.27 -1.43 8.50
C ALA A 86 -7.50 -0.81 9.19
N ASP A 87 -7.91 0.39 8.78
CA ASP A 87 -9.13 1.01 9.30
C ASP A 87 -10.39 0.24 8.90
N LEU A 88 -10.51 -0.14 7.62
CA LEU A 88 -11.65 -0.88 7.10
C LEU A 88 -11.84 -2.24 7.80
N TYR A 89 -10.72 -2.89 8.15
CA TYR A 89 -10.69 -4.19 8.81
C TYR A 89 -10.20 -4.09 10.27
N SER A 90 -10.64 -3.04 10.97
CA SER A 90 -10.24 -2.74 12.34
C SER A 90 -10.67 -3.76 13.39
N LYS A 91 -11.52 -4.74 13.04
CA LYS A 91 -11.96 -5.84 13.91
C LYS A 91 -11.04 -7.07 13.80
N GLY A 92 -9.87 -6.93 13.19
CA GLY A 92 -8.84 -7.97 13.13
C GLY A 92 -9.00 -8.99 12.01
N GLN A 93 -9.90 -8.77 11.05
CA GLN A 93 -10.13 -9.71 9.94
C GLN A 93 -8.88 -10.00 9.11
N ILE A 94 -7.96 -9.02 9.03
CA ILE A 94 -6.70 -9.13 8.28
C ILE A 94 -5.47 -9.07 9.20
N LYS A 95 -5.64 -9.32 10.51
CA LYS A 95 -4.57 -9.20 11.52
C LYS A 95 -3.30 -9.93 11.12
N GLN A 96 -3.44 -11.16 10.60
CA GLN A 96 -2.30 -11.98 10.15
C GLN A 96 -1.45 -11.26 9.09
N LEU A 97 -2.09 -10.65 8.09
CA LEU A 97 -1.42 -9.90 7.03
C LEU A 97 -0.76 -8.62 7.55
N LEU A 98 -1.41 -7.92 8.49
CA LEU A 98 -0.88 -6.69 9.09
C LEU A 98 0.29 -6.94 10.04
N THR A 99 0.47 -8.16 10.53
CA THR A 99 1.58 -8.55 11.41
C THR A 99 2.75 -9.20 10.67
N GLU A 100 2.70 -9.28 9.34
CA GLU A 100 3.82 -9.81 8.55
C GLU A 100 5.10 -8.99 8.76
N GLY A 101 6.25 -9.68 8.70
CA GLY A 101 7.56 -9.08 9.00
C GLY A 101 7.88 -7.89 8.10
N TRP A 102 7.63 -7.99 6.79
CA TRP A 102 7.90 -6.90 5.84
C TRP A 102 7.10 -5.64 6.18
N LEU A 103 5.83 -5.78 6.56
CA LEU A 103 4.93 -4.66 6.85
C LEU A 103 5.36 -4.00 8.16
N THR A 104 5.66 -4.81 9.18
CA THR A 104 6.20 -4.33 10.45
C THR A 104 7.51 -3.56 10.25
N SER A 105 8.44 -4.10 9.46
CA SER A 105 9.71 -3.44 9.13
C SER A 105 9.49 -2.15 8.33
N ALA A 106 8.61 -2.15 7.32
CA ALA A 106 8.28 -0.98 6.51
C ALA A 106 7.69 0.14 7.37
N LEU A 107 6.75 -0.20 8.27
CA LEU A 107 6.17 0.76 9.19
C LEU A 107 7.17 1.30 10.20
N GLN A 108 8.23 0.57 10.57
CA GLN A 108 9.24 1.05 11.51
C GLN A 108 10.27 2.00 10.87
N GLN A 109 10.32 2.09 9.54
CA GLN A 109 11.26 2.96 8.84
C GLN A 109 11.11 4.42 9.29
N LYS A 110 12.25 5.11 9.44
CA LYS A 110 12.30 6.55 9.71
C LYS A 110 12.72 7.25 8.42
N PRO A 111 11.77 7.81 7.65
CA PRO A 111 12.10 8.43 6.37
C PRO A 111 12.76 9.80 6.63
N LYS A 112 14.08 9.77 6.85
CA LYS A 112 14.92 10.97 6.97
C LYS A 112 14.89 11.70 5.63
N GLY A 113 14.72 13.01 5.64
CA GLY A 113 14.60 13.81 4.40
C GLY A 113 13.22 13.79 3.73
N ALA A 114 12.33 12.86 4.06
CA ALA A 114 11.02 12.81 3.41
C ALA A 114 10.13 14.04 3.74
N PRO A 115 9.23 14.42 2.82
CA PRO A 115 8.24 15.46 3.00
C PRO A 115 7.39 15.25 4.26
N GLN A 116 6.90 16.36 4.83
CA GLN A 116 6.04 16.33 6.01
C GLN A 116 4.77 15.51 5.78
N GLU A 117 4.24 15.54 4.57
CA GLU A 117 3.04 14.79 4.22
C GLU A 117 3.26 13.28 4.25
N THR A 118 4.35 12.78 3.67
CA THR A 118 4.74 11.35 3.73
C THR A 118 4.89 10.88 5.18
N LYS A 119 5.50 11.71 6.04
CA LYS A 119 5.62 11.41 7.48
C LYS A 119 4.27 11.34 8.19
N ARG A 120 3.32 12.22 7.83
CA ARG A 120 1.95 12.22 8.37
C ARG A 120 1.21 10.94 7.96
N VAL A 121 1.29 10.54 6.70
CA VAL A 121 0.64 9.32 6.19
C VAL A 121 1.23 8.06 6.81
N LEU A 122 2.56 7.99 6.98
CA LEU A 122 3.19 6.89 7.71
C LEU A 122 2.74 6.82 9.17
N LYS A 123 2.60 7.97 9.85
CA LYS A 123 2.06 8.00 11.21
C LYS A 123 0.62 7.48 11.25
N TYR A 124 -0.22 7.92 10.32
CA TYR A 124 -1.59 7.42 10.17
C TYR A 124 -1.61 5.90 9.99
N ALA A 125 -0.83 5.36 9.05
CA ALA A 125 -0.75 3.92 8.81
C ALA A 125 -0.37 3.13 10.07
N ARG A 126 0.61 3.60 10.85
CA ARG A 126 1.01 2.98 12.12
C ARG A 126 -0.14 2.94 13.13
N GLU A 127 -0.87 4.04 13.28
CA GLU A 127 -1.98 4.14 14.22
C GLU A 127 -3.13 3.23 13.82
N SER A 128 -3.49 3.19 12.54
CA SER A 128 -4.53 2.31 12.00
C SER A 128 -4.17 0.84 12.14
N VAL A 129 -2.94 0.46 11.77
CA VAL A 129 -2.45 -0.93 11.95
C VAL A 129 -2.47 -1.31 13.42
N ARG A 130 -1.98 -0.46 14.32
CA ARG A 130 -2.03 -0.72 15.76
C ARG A 130 -3.46 -0.99 16.26
N ARG A 131 -4.46 -0.23 15.80
CA ARG A 131 -5.87 -0.45 16.16
C ARG A 131 -6.37 -1.81 15.65
N ALA A 132 -6.08 -2.13 14.40
CA ALA A 132 -6.55 -3.36 13.76
C ALA A 132 -5.87 -4.64 14.30
N THR A 133 -4.69 -4.50 14.92
CA THR A 133 -3.93 -5.62 15.48
C THR A 133 -3.99 -5.72 17.01
N ALA A 134 -4.64 -4.77 17.68
CA ALA A 134 -4.90 -4.86 19.12
C ALA A 134 -5.68 -6.15 19.47
#